data_AF-A0A7J6W1J2-F1
#
_entry.id   AF-A0A7J6W1J2-F1
#
_cell.length_a   1.000
_cell.length_b   1.000
_cell.length_c   1.000
_cell.angle_alpha   90.00
_cell.angle_beta   90.00
_cell.angle_gamma   90.00
#
_symmetry.space_group_name_H-M   'P 1'
#
loop_
_entity.id
_entity.type
_entity.pdbx_description
1 polymer ?
#
loop_
_entity_poly.entity_id
_entity_poly.type
_entity_poly.pdbx_seq_one_letter_code
_entity_poly.pdbx_strand_id
1 'polypeptide(L)'
;MAGGGNQMQERVSRIETALTNLVGETSDAQNNGDSVLSYLLARLEALEKRNEELVAQVEGMADDFEKLVENTLVELDFKAHTSSSAEAEEKKDNGKTRSKGCFICDGPHLAKACPRKEELDVLETEGESDEVSKEDSDEGSEGDSDEESEGEEVVAGVPEHVLLSVDEEIKTLKTWRSLRNFPGVSAFNKAQCLSKCGPDLGMSSLR
;
A
#
# COMPACT_ATOMS: atom_id res chain seq x y z
N MET A 1 2.77 69.01 48.33
CA MET A 1 2.33 67.67 47.92
C MET A 1 2.53 67.55 46.42
N ALA A 2 3.65 66.99 45.98
CA ALA A 2 3.98 66.78 44.57
C ALA A 2 4.65 65.42 44.44
N GLY A 3 3.86 64.37 44.18
CA GLY A 3 4.36 62.99 44.12
C GLY A 3 3.59 62.07 43.15
N GLY A 4 2.66 62.60 42.35
CA GLY A 4 1.81 61.79 41.47
C GLY A 4 2.35 61.58 40.04
N GLY A 5 3.33 62.37 39.59
CA GLY A 5 3.79 62.34 38.19
C GLY A 5 4.50 61.04 37.79
N ASN A 6 5.30 60.48 38.70
CA ASN A 6 6.13 59.31 38.40
C ASN A 6 5.32 58.03 38.23
N GLN A 7 4.15 57.93 38.89
CA GLN A 7 3.31 56.73 38.82
C GLN A 7 2.65 56.56 37.45
N MET A 8 2.21 57.65 36.83
CA MET A 8 1.63 57.59 35.49
C MET A 8 2.70 57.23 34.46
N GLN A 9 3.89 57.85 34.57
CA GLN A 9 4.99 57.58 33.66
C GLN A 9 5.45 56.12 33.75
N GLU A 10 5.55 55.55 34.95
CA GLU A 10 5.88 54.13 35.13
C GLU A 10 4.83 53.21 34.49
N ARG A 11 3.53 53.52 34.64
CA ARG A 11 2.46 52.74 34.01
C ARG A 11 2.53 52.81 32.48
N VAL A 12 2.82 53.99 31.93
CA VAL A 12 2.99 54.18 30.48
C VAL A 12 4.17 53.34 29.98
N SER A 13 5.34 53.38 30.63
CA SER A 13 6.49 52.57 30.22
C SER A 13 6.24 51.06 30.29
N ARG A 14 5.47 50.59 31.28
CA ARG A 14 5.07 49.18 31.35
C ARG A 14 4.14 48.78 30.19
N ILE A 15 3.20 49.65 29.83
CA ILE A 15 2.28 49.42 28.71
C ILE A 15 3.05 49.42 27.39
N GLU A 16 3.96 50.39 27.19
CA GLU A 16 4.81 50.46 25.98
C GLU A 16 5.63 49.18 25.81
N THR A 17 6.29 48.73 26.88
CA THR A 17 7.08 47.49 26.85
C THR A 17 6.20 46.27 26.52
N ALA A 18 5.02 46.17 27.14
CA ALA A 18 4.09 45.07 26.87
C ALA A 18 3.60 45.07 25.42
N LEU A 19 3.30 46.25 24.84
CA LEU A 19 2.91 46.38 23.45
C LEU A 19 4.04 46.01 22.49
N THR A 20 5.27 46.42 22.77
CA THR A 20 6.43 46.04 21.94
C THR A 20 6.64 44.53 21.94
N ASN A 21 6.52 43.88 23.10
CA ASN A 21 6.64 42.41 23.19
C ASN A 21 5.54 41.70 22.42
N LEU A 22 4.28 42.11 22.59
CA LEU A 22 3.13 41.53 21.87
C LEU A 22 3.28 41.68 20.35
N VAL A 23 3.72 42.84 19.87
CA VAL A 23 3.96 43.07 18.44
C VAL A 23 5.07 42.16 17.92
N GLY A 24 6.16 41.98 18.68
CA GLY A 24 7.23 41.04 18.35
C GLY A 24 6.73 39.60 18.23
N GLU A 25 6.04 39.10 19.25
CA GLU A 25 5.47 37.74 19.26
C GLU A 25 4.51 37.50 18.07
N THR A 26 3.68 38.49 17.74
CA THR A 26 2.79 38.38 16.57
C THR A 26 3.55 38.35 15.25
N SER A 27 4.64 39.11 15.14
CA SER A 27 5.49 39.13 13.94
C SER A 27 6.20 37.79 13.76
N ASP A 28 6.73 37.22 14.84
CA ASP A 28 7.43 35.94 14.80
C ASP A 28 6.47 34.79 14.46
N ALA A 29 5.28 34.78 15.06
CA ALA A 29 4.23 33.82 14.74
C ALA A 29 3.78 33.93 13.27
N GLN A 30 3.67 35.14 12.74
CA GLN A 30 3.31 35.37 11.34
C GLN A 30 4.40 34.88 10.39
N ASN A 31 5.66 35.21 10.64
CA ASN A 31 6.79 34.77 9.81
C ASN A 31 6.90 33.23 9.81
N ASN A 32 6.71 32.60 10.96
CA ASN A 32 6.68 31.13 11.07
C ASN A 32 5.51 30.55 10.26
N GLY A 33 4.32 31.15 10.37
CA GLY A 33 3.16 30.75 9.58
C GLY A 33 3.38 30.84 8.08
N ASP A 34 3.98 31.93 7.60
CA ASP A 34 4.29 32.14 6.18
C ASP A 34 5.32 31.13 5.66
N SER A 35 6.32 30.78 6.48
CA SER A 35 7.32 29.76 6.12
C SER A 35 6.70 28.36 5.98
N VAL A 36 5.83 27.97 6.91
CA VAL A 36 5.11 26.69 6.86
C VAL A 36 4.17 26.65 5.67
N LEU A 37 3.45 27.75 5.40
CA LEU A 37 2.55 27.85 4.25
C LEU A 37 3.33 27.72 2.93
N SER A 38 4.48 28.38 2.82
CA SER A 38 5.36 28.29 1.64
C SER A 38 5.86 26.86 1.42
N TYR A 39 6.28 26.16 2.48
CA TYR A 39 6.69 24.76 2.40
C TYR A 39 5.54 23.85 1.95
N LEU A 40 4.35 24.02 2.53
CA LEU A 40 3.17 23.21 2.18
C LEU A 40 2.75 23.43 0.72
N LEU A 41 2.80 24.67 0.22
CA LEU A 41 2.54 24.96 -1.18
C LEU A 41 3.53 24.27 -2.12
N ALA A 42 4.84 24.38 -1.84
CA ALA A 42 5.87 23.71 -2.64
C ALA A 42 5.71 22.17 -2.63
N ARG A 43 5.31 21.61 -1.49
CA ARG A 43 5.04 20.17 -1.37
C ARG A 43 3.81 19.74 -2.17
N LEU A 44 2.76 20.56 -2.22
CA LEU A 44 1.58 20.29 -3.05
C LEU A 44 1.93 20.32 -4.54
N GLU A 45 2.69 21.31 -5.01
CA GLU A 45 3.15 21.38 -6.41
C GLU A 45 4.01 20.17 -6.79
N ALA A 46 4.89 19.72 -5.89
CA ALA A 46 5.71 18.53 -6.13
C ALA A 46 4.87 17.24 -6.22
N LEU A 47 3.81 17.12 -5.40
CA LEU A 47 2.87 16.00 -5.45
C LEU A 47 2.03 16.01 -6.73
N GLU A 48 1.57 17.18 -7.16
CA GLU A 48 0.83 17.36 -8.41
C GLU A 48 1.67 16.89 -9.60
N LYS A 49 2.92 17.35 -9.69
CA LYS A 49 3.86 16.91 -10.74
C LYS A 49 4.10 15.38 -10.73
N ARG A 50 4.23 14.78 -9.54
CA ARG A 50 4.41 13.33 -9.42
C ARG A 50 3.16 12.57 -9.86
N ASN A 51 1.97 13.10 -9.59
CA ASN A 51 0.72 12.51 -10.07
C ASN A 51 0.63 12.58 -11.60
N GLU A 52 0.99 13.70 -12.22
CA GLU A 52 1.07 13.82 -13.68
C GLU A 52 2.03 12.79 -14.30
N GLU A 53 3.21 12.59 -13.72
CA GLU A 53 4.18 11.58 -14.18
C GLU A 53 3.62 10.14 -14.05
N LEU A 54 2.95 9.83 -12.93
CA LEU A 54 2.32 8.52 -12.74
C LEU A 54 1.19 8.27 -13.73
N VAL A 55 0.38 9.29 -14.04
CA VAL A 55 -0.66 9.20 -15.06
C VAL A 55 -0.05 8.89 -16.43
N ALA A 56 0.98 9.65 -16.84
CA ALA A 56 1.68 9.42 -18.10
C ALA A 56 2.31 8.01 -18.17
N GLN A 57 2.85 7.50 -17.05
CA GLN A 57 3.38 6.13 -16.98
C GLN A 57 2.27 5.08 -17.17
N VAL A 58 1.10 5.27 -16.55
CA VAL A 58 -0.03 4.35 -16.69
C VAL A 58 -0.58 4.35 -18.11
N GLU A 59 -0.69 5.52 -18.74
CA GLU A 59 -1.10 5.64 -20.14
C GLU A 59 -0.11 4.92 -21.07
N GLY A 60 1.20 5.11 -20.88
CA GLY A 60 2.21 4.39 -21.66
C GLY A 60 2.13 2.86 -21.50
N MET A 61 1.89 2.37 -20.27
CA MET A 61 1.68 0.93 -20.05
C MET A 61 0.40 0.41 -20.71
N ALA A 62 -0.65 1.23 -20.80
CA ALA A 62 -1.88 0.86 -21.48
C ALA A 62 -1.66 0.73 -23.00
N ASP A 63 -0.93 1.67 -23.61
CA ASP A 63 -0.56 1.61 -25.03
C ASP A 63 0.28 0.37 -25.37
N ASP A 64 1.24 0.04 -24.50
CA ASP A 64 2.07 -1.16 -24.67
C ASP A 64 1.26 -2.44 -24.54
N PHE A 65 0.28 -2.46 -23.64
CA PHE A 65 -0.65 -3.58 -23.50
C PHE A 65 -1.55 -3.74 -24.73
N GLU A 66 -2.06 -2.64 -25.30
CA GLU A 66 -2.86 -2.66 -26.52
C GLU A 66 -2.07 -3.25 -27.70
N LYS A 67 -0.83 -2.81 -27.91
CA LYS A 67 0.07 -3.38 -28.94
C LYS A 67 0.34 -4.86 -28.72
N LEU A 68 0.53 -5.28 -27.46
CA LEU A 68 0.74 -6.69 -27.14
C LEU A 68 -0.50 -7.52 -27.52
N VAL A 69 -1.69 -7.02 -27.19
CA VAL A 69 -2.95 -7.67 -27.56
C VAL A 69 -3.09 -7.76 -29.08
N GLU A 70 -2.88 -6.67 -29.82
CA GLU A 70 -2.93 -6.67 -31.29
C GLU A 70 -1.95 -7.69 -31.91
N ASN A 71 -0.71 -7.72 -31.43
CA ASN A 71 0.29 -8.69 -31.89
C ASN A 71 -0.14 -10.13 -31.63
N THR A 72 -0.66 -10.43 -30.43
CA THR A 72 -1.13 -11.79 -30.10
C THR A 72 -2.32 -12.22 -30.95
N LEU A 73 -3.23 -11.30 -31.29
CA LEU A 73 -4.36 -11.60 -32.16
C LEU A 73 -3.89 -11.92 -33.58
N VAL A 74 -2.92 -11.18 -34.11
CA VAL A 74 -2.32 -11.45 -35.44
C VAL A 74 -1.60 -12.80 -35.46
N GLU A 75 -0.85 -13.15 -34.40
CA GLU A 75 -0.19 -14.46 -34.29
C GLU A 75 -1.19 -15.63 -34.26
N LEU A 76 -2.29 -15.46 -33.52
CA LEU A 76 -3.34 -16.48 -33.43
C LEU A 76 -4.06 -16.68 -34.76
N ASP A 77 -4.33 -15.60 -35.50
CA ASP A 77 -4.97 -15.67 -36.82
C ASP A 77 -4.07 -16.40 -37.84
N PHE A 78 -2.77 -16.08 -37.86
CA PHE A 78 -1.80 -16.76 -38.71
C PHE A 78 -1.69 -18.26 -38.39
N LYS A 79 -1.74 -18.62 -37.11
CA LYS A 79 -1.68 -20.01 -36.66
C LYS A 79 -2.93 -20.80 -37.07
N ALA A 80 -4.11 -20.20 -36.95
CA ALA A 80 -5.37 -20.82 -37.38
C ALA A 80 -5.38 -21.13 -38.90
N HIS A 81 -4.82 -20.24 -39.71
CA HIS A 81 -4.74 -20.46 -41.16
C HIS A 81 -3.73 -21.55 -41.55
N THR A 82 -2.59 -21.63 -40.86
CA THR A 82 -1.52 -22.61 -41.18
C THR A 82 -1.78 -24.02 -40.63
N SER A 83 -2.53 -24.17 -39.54
CA SER A 83 -2.87 -25.49 -38.98
C SER A 83 -4.03 -26.19 -39.70
N SER A 84 -4.83 -25.47 -40.50
CA SER A 84 -6.00 -26.04 -41.19
C SER A 84 -5.68 -26.94 -42.40
N SER A 85 -4.41 -26.99 -42.86
CA SER A 85 -4.02 -27.74 -44.06
C SER A 85 -3.25 -29.04 -43.80
N ALA A 86 -2.95 -29.41 -42.55
CA ALA A 86 -2.15 -30.60 -42.23
C ALA A 86 -2.91 -31.73 -41.50
N GLU A 87 -4.17 -31.53 -41.13
CA GLU A 87 -4.99 -32.55 -40.45
C GLU A 87 -6.20 -32.95 -41.31
N ALA A 88 -5.93 -33.41 -42.53
CA ALA A 88 -6.80 -34.37 -43.21
C ALA A 88 -6.11 -35.73 -43.11
N GLU A 89 -6.83 -36.73 -42.59
CA GLU A 89 -6.40 -38.12 -42.33
C GLU A 89 -5.87 -38.41 -40.91
N GLU A 90 -6.70 -38.22 -39.87
CA GLU A 90 -6.68 -39.20 -38.77
C GLU A 90 -8.09 -39.62 -38.34
N LYS A 91 -8.24 -40.94 -38.26
CA LYS A 91 -9.47 -41.71 -38.10
C LYS A 91 -10.33 -41.27 -36.93
N LYS A 92 -11.65 -41.31 -37.16
CA LYS A 92 -12.69 -41.48 -36.14
C LYS A 92 -12.35 -42.67 -35.23
N ASP A 93 -11.80 -42.41 -34.06
CA ASP A 93 -11.98 -43.27 -32.91
C ASP A 93 -12.80 -42.52 -31.86
N ASN A 94 -13.97 -43.09 -31.55
CA ASN A 94 -14.82 -42.70 -30.42
C ASN A 94 -14.09 -43.07 -29.11
N GLY A 95 -12.99 -42.39 -28.82
CA GLY A 95 -12.07 -42.71 -27.73
C GLY A 95 -12.32 -41.84 -26.51
N LYS A 96 -13.21 -42.30 -25.64
CA LYS A 96 -13.35 -41.81 -24.25
C LYS A 96 -11.96 -41.85 -23.59
N THR A 97 -11.25 -40.73 -23.56
CA THR A 97 -9.92 -40.58 -22.93
C THR A 97 -10.06 -40.66 -21.43
N ARG A 98 -10.31 -41.88 -20.93
CA ARG A 98 -10.09 -42.25 -19.54
C ARG A 98 -8.59 -42.15 -19.34
N SER A 99 -8.13 -41.12 -18.63
CA SER A 99 -6.75 -41.05 -18.13
C SER A 99 -6.42 -42.41 -17.52
N LYS A 100 -5.45 -43.12 -18.12
CA LYS A 100 -5.15 -44.54 -17.84
C LYS A 100 -4.41 -44.73 -16.50
N GLY A 101 -4.52 -43.79 -15.57
CA GLY A 101 -3.73 -43.80 -14.34
C GLY A 101 -4.28 -42.95 -13.22
N CYS A 102 -3.67 -43.12 -12.05
CA CYS A 102 -4.01 -42.45 -10.82
C CYS A 102 -3.44 -41.04 -10.88
N PHE A 103 -4.29 -40.02 -10.89
CA PHE A 103 -3.86 -38.62 -10.90
C PHE A 103 -3.13 -38.17 -9.61
N ILE A 104 -3.06 -39.01 -8.57
CA ILE A 104 -2.35 -38.72 -7.31
C ILE A 104 -0.87 -39.11 -7.40
N CYS A 105 -0.54 -40.16 -8.17
CA CYS A 105 0.83 -40.71 -8.22
C CYS A 105 1.26 -41.21 -9.60
N ASP A 106 0.46 -40.93 -10.64
CA ASP A 106 0.61 -41.38 -12.03
C ASP A 106 0.75 -42.90 -12.22
N GLY A 107 0.35 -43.70 -11.23
CA GLY A 107 0.40 -45.16 -11.28
C GLY A 107 -0.73 -45.82 -12.11
N PRO A 108 -0.59 -47.09 -12.52
CA PRO A 108 -1.56 -47.81 -13.37
C PRO A 108 -2.79 -48.32 -12.59
N HIS A 109 -3.35 -47.49 -11.73
CA HIS A 109 -4.54 -47.77 -10.94
C HIS A 109 -5.47 -46.55 -10.95
N LEU A 110 -6.72 -46.68 -10.53
CA LEU A 110 -7.60 -45.53 -10.35
C LEU A 110 -7.29 -44.83 -9.03
N ALA A 111 -7.49 -43.51 -8.93
CA ALA A 111 -7.24 -42.78 -7.68
C ALA A 111 -7.96 -43.36 -6.45
N LYS A 112 -9.14 -43.97 -6.64
CA LYS A 112 -9.86 -44.68 -5.55
C LYS A 112 -9.10 -45.90 -4.99
N ALA A 113 -8.24 -46.50 -5.80
CA ALA A 113 -7.40 -47.64 -5.46
C ALA A 113 -5.94 -47.23 -5.21
N CYS A 114 -5.67 -45.94 -5.01
CA CYS A 114 -4.32 -45.46 -4.76
C CYS A 114 -3.83 -45.90 -3.38
N PRO A 115 -2.69 -46.61 -3.29
CA PRO A 115 -2.12 -46.99 -1.99
C PRO A 115 -1.60 -45.78 -1.20
N ARG A 116 -1.44 -44.60 -1.83
CA ARG A 116 -1.03 -43.34 -1.17
C ARG A 116 -2.20 -42.50 -0.63
N LYS A 117 -3.44 -42.97 -0.74
CA LYS A 117 -4.61 -42.16 -0.33
C LYS A 117 -4.67 -41.91 1.19
N GLU A 118 -4.12 -42.81 1.99
CA GLU A 118 -4.17 -42.73 3.47
C GLU A 118 -3.32 -41.58 4.04
N GLU A 119 -2.31 -41.09 3.31
CA GLU A 119 -1.50 -39.94 3.73
C GLU A 119 -2.21 -38.59 3.48
N LEU A 120 -3.22 -38.56 2.60
CA LEU A 120 -3.94 -37.33 2.24
C LEU A 120 -5.20 -37.12 3.10
N ASP A 121 -5.88 -38.20 3.51
CA ASP A 121 -7.08 -38.10 4.38
C ASP A 121 -6.76 -37.58 5.80
N VAL A 122 -5.50 -37.66 6.25
CA VAL A 122 -5.07 -37.12 7.56
C VAL A 122 -4.97 -35.58 7.54
N LEU A 123 -4.76 -34.96 6.38
CA LEU A 123 -4.67 -33.49 6.29
C LEU A 123 -6.03 -32.80 6.17
N GLU A 124 -7.10 -33.53 5.79
CA GLU A 124 -8.45 -32.96 5.68
C GLU A 124 -9.25 -33.07 6.99
N THR A 125 -8.80 -33.84 7.98
CA THR A 125 -9.53 -34.08 9.23
C THR A 125 -9.11 -33.19 10.40
N GLU A 126 -8.13 -32.31 10.23
CA GLU A 126 -7.77 -31.27 11.22
C GLU A 126 -8.39 -29.89 10.90
N GLY A 127 -9.35 -29.83 9.97
CA GLY A 127 -10.10 -28.62 9.60
C GLY A 127 -11.45 -28.45 10.29
N GLU A 128 -11.70 -29.17 11.39
CA GLU A 128 -12.91 -29.02 12.20
C GLU A 128 -12.71 -27.84 13.17
N SER A 129 -13.25 -26.69 12.78
CA SER A 129 -13.81 -25.62 13.63
C SER A 129 -13.22 -25.41 15.02
N ASP A 130 -12.55 -24.28 15.22
CA ASP A 130 -12.59 -23.60 16.51
C ASP A 130 -12.68 -22.08 16.35
N GLU A 131 -13.69 -21.56 17.05
CA GLU A 131 -14.01 -20.16 17.25
C GLU A 131 -12.92 -19.54 18.13
N VAL A 132 -12.11 -18.62 17.59
CA VAL A 132 -11.15 -17.86 18.41
C VAL A 132 -11.62 -16.43 18.56
N SER A 133 -12.09 -16.20 19.77
CA SER A 133 -12.32 -14.94 20.46
C SER A 133 -11.13 -14.00 20.39
N LYS A 134 -11.47 -12.76 20.02
CA LYS A 134 -10.89 -11.47 20.38
C LYS A 134 -10.01 -11.48 21.65
N GLU A 135 -8.71 -11.21 21.49
CA GLU A 135 -7.84 -10.70 22.55
C GLU A 135 -6.97 -9.57 21.99
N ASP A 136 -7.23 -8.38 22.50
CA ASP A 136 -6.38 -7.20 22.42
C ASP A 136 -5.08 -7.50 23.19
N SER A 137 -3.91 -7.30 22.57
CA SER A 137 -2.63 -7.28 23.28
C SER A 137 -1.70 -6.26 22.64
N ASP A 138 -1.72 -5.13 23.32
CA ASP A 138 -0.80 -4.00 23.34
C ASP A 138 0.53 -4.47 23.94
N GLU A 139 1.62 -4.51 23.16
CA GLU A 139 2.97 -4.51 23.71
C GLU A 139 3.90 -3.65 22.84
N GLY A 140 4.24 -2.49 23.40
CA GLY A 140 5.26 -1.58 22.91
C GLY A 140 6.66 -2.20 23.03
N SER A 141 7.44 -1.99 21.97
CA SER A 141 8.88 -2.25 21.97
C SER A 141 9.59 -0.91 21.92
N GLU A 142 10.06 -0.46 23.08
CA GLU A 142 11.01 0.65 23.23
C GLU A 142 12.36 0.21 22.65
N GLY A 143 12.70 0.73 21.48
CA GLY A 143 14.00 0.56 20.84
C GLY A 143 14.84 1.81 21.01
N ASP A 144 15.63 1.85 22.09
CA ASP A 144 16.78 2.74 22.28
C ASP A 144 17.76 2.55 21.12
N SER A 145 18.05 3.61 20.37
CA SER A 145 19.17 3.65 19.43
C SER A 145 19.72 5.06 19.41
N ASP A 146 20.80 5.21 20.15
CA ASP A 146 21.64 6.39 20.25
C ASP A 146 22.03 6.96 18.87
N GLU A 147 21.91 8.27 18.80
CA GLU A 147 22.34 9.15 17.72
C GLU A 147 23.84 9.04 17.44
N GLU A 148 24.23 9.12 16.16
CA GLU A 148 25.31 10.04 15.78
C GLU A 148 24.86 10.79 14.52
N SER A 149 24.49 12.05 14.72
CA SER A 149 24.13 13.02 13.70
C SER A 149 25.35 13.89 13.39
N GLU A 150 25.64 14.07 12.11
CA GLU A 150 26.44 15.20 11.64
C GLU A 150 25.60 16.02 10.66
N GLY A 151 25.05 17.13 11.18
CA GLY A 151 24.82 18.37 10.45
C GLY A 151 23.53 18.45 9.61
N GLU A 152 22.37 18.57 10.27
CA GLU A 152 21.16 19.08 9.61
C GLU A 152 20.61 20.28 10.40
N GLU A 153 20.43 21.39 9.68
CA GLU A 153 20.01 22.69 10.20
C GLU A 153 18.56 22.61 10.69
N VAL A 154 18.41 22.61 12.02
CA VAL A 154 17.14 22.37 12.71
C VAL A 154 16.19 23.55 12.49
N VAL A 155 15.18 23.37 11.64
CA VAL A 155 14.06 24.31 11.50
C VAL A 155 13.09 24.02 12.65
N ALA A 156 13.31 24.69 13.79
CA ALA A 156 12.49 24.52 14.99
C ALA A 156 11.06 25.03 14.74
N GLY A 157 10.05 24.15 14.81
CA GLY A 157 8.65 24.59 14.82
C GLY A 157 7.59 23.62 14.30
N VAL A 158 7.95 22.43 13.80
CA VAL A 158 6.97 21.43 13.37
C VAL A 158 6.80 20.37 14.46
N PRO A 159 5.57 20.10 14.94
CA PRO A 159 5.33 19.03 15.92
C PRO A 159 5.71 17.65 15.34
N GLU A 160 6.65 16.95 15.98
CA GLU A 160 7.16 15.64 15.53
C GLU A 160 6.07 14.58 15.30
N HIS A 161 4.96 14.64 16.05
CA HIS A 161 3.88 13.66 15.95
C HIS A 161 3.14 13.66 14.60
N VAL A 162 3.21 14.74 13.82
CA VAL A 162 2.54 14.83 12.51
C VAL A 162 3.42 14.27 11.38
N LEU A 163 4.75 14.33 11.53
CA LEU A 163 5.68 13.82 10.52
C LEU A 163 5.83 12.30 10.58
N LEU A 164 5.77 11.70 11.76
CA LEU A 164 5.93 10.24 11.94
C LEU A 164 4.81 9.41 11.29
N SER A 165 3.59 9.97 11.15
CA SER A 165 2.46 9.24 10.56
C SER A 165 2.58 9.07 9.04
N VAL A 166 3.22 10.03 8.33
CA VAL A 166 3.30 9.99 6.86
C VAL A 166 4.47 9.14 6.38
N ASP A 167 5.58 9.11 7.13
CA ASP A 167 6.73 8.27 6.79
C ASP A 167 6.47 6.77 7.03
N GLU A 168 5.66 6.41 8.02
CA GLU A 168 5.15 5.05 8.24
C GLU A 168 4.25 4.56 7.07
N GLU A 169 3.38 5.43 6.54
CA GLU A 169 2.58 5.14 5.35
C GLU A 169 3.45 4.98 4.08
N ILE A 170 4.52 5.76 3.93
CA ILE A 170 5.44 5.62 2.80
C ILE A 170 6.28 4.33 2.91
N LYS A 171 6.71 3.94 4.11
CA LYS A 171 7.41 2.67 4.35
C LYS A 171 6.52 1.48 4.03
N THR A 172 5.28 1.47 4.50
CA THR A 172 4.33 0.38 4.19
C THR A 172 4.09 0.29 2.68
N LEU A 173 3.84 1.40 1.97
CA LEU A 173 3.67 1.40 0.51
C LEU A 173 4.90 0.89 -0.27
N LYS A 174 6.13 1.21 0.17
CA LYS A 174 7.36 0.65 -0.44
C LYS A 174 7.46 -0.87 -0.23
N THR A 175 7.05 -1.36 0.92
CA THR A 175 7.03 -2.79 1.25
C THR A 175 6.05 -3.55 0.35
N TRP A 176 4.86 -2.98 0.13
CA TRP A 176 3.87 -3.53 -0.82
C TRP A 176 4.37 -3.53 -2.27
N ARG A 177 5.13 -2.52 -2.69
CA ARG A 177 5.72 -2.46 -4.04
C ARG A 177 6.81 -3.53 -4.24
N SER A 178 7.58 -3.84 -3.20
CA SER A 178 8.60 -4.90 -3.22
C SER A 178 7.97 -6.30 -3.35
N LEU A 179 6.86 -6.54 -2.65
CA LEU A 179 6.10 -7.80 -2.75
C LEU A 179 5.45 -8.02 -4.11
N ARG A 180 5.18 -6.95 -4.88
CA ARG A 180 4.58 -7.04 -6.22
C ARG A 180 5.54 -7.54 -7.31
N ASN A 181 6.85 -7.45 -7.07
CA ASN A 181 7.89 -7.84 -8.03
C ASN A 181 8.47 -9.24 -7.76
N PHE A 182 7.87 -10.05 -6.88
CA PHE A 182 8.32 -11.43 -6.68
C PHE A 182 7.92 -12.32 -7.87
N PRO A 183 8.90 -12.88 -8.62
CA PRO A 183 8.63 -13.81 -9.71
C PRO A 183 8.27 -15.17 -9.10
N GLY A 184 6.98 -15.48 -8.99
CA GLY A 184 6.52 -16.77 -8.47
C GLY A 184 5.09 -16.81 -7.92
N VAL A 185 4.45 -15.67 -7.68
CA VAL A 185 3.05 -15.65 -7.23
C VAL A 185 2.14 -15.80 -8.45
N SER A 186 1.74 -17.03 -8.74
CA SER A 186 0.73 -17.32 -9.75
C SER A 186 -0.57 -16.59 -9.41
N ALA A 187 -1.30 -16.15 -10.43
CA ALA A 187 -2.52 -15.35 -10.32
C ALA A 187 -3.63 -15.97 -9.45
N PHE A 188 -3.49 -17.23 -9.03
CA PHE A 188 -4.47 -18.00 -8.29
C PHE A 188 -4.63 -17.58 -6.82
N ASN A 189 -3.61 -17.00 -6.19
CA ASN A 189 -3.69 -16.55 -4.78
C ASN A 189 -4.10 -15.07 -4.60
N LYS A 190 -4.29 -14.32 -5.68
CA LYS A 190 -4.57 -12.87 -5.62
C LYS A 190 -5.98 -12.54 -5.15
N ALA A 191 -6.93 -13.45 -5.35
CA ALA A 191 -8.34 -13.28 -4.93
C ALA A 191 -8.58 -13.65 -3.46
N GLN A 192 -7.81 -14.58 -2.89
CA GLN A 192 -7.99 -14.99 -1.48
C GLN A 192 -7.47 -13.97 -0.46
N CYS A 193 -6.44 -13.17 -0.80
CA CYS A 193 -5.97 -12.11 0.10
C CYS A 193 -6.90 -10.89 0.13
N LEU A 194 -7.57 -10.56 -0.98
CA LEU A 194 -8.47 -9.40 -1.04
C LEU A 194 -9.78 -9.61 -0.28
N SER A 195 -10.22 -10.85 -0.06
CA SER A 195 -11.44 -11.12 0.71
C SER A 195 -11.22 -11.14 2.23
N LYS A 196 -9.96 -11.21 2.71
CA LYS A 196 -9.63 -11.29 4.14
C LYS A 196 -9.13 -9.98 4.76
N CYS A 197 -8.79 -8.98 3.95
CA CYS A 197 -8.25 -7.70 4.41
C CYS A 197 -9.02 -6.47 3.88
N GLY A 198 -10.35 -6.59 3.68
CA GLY A 198 -11.19 -5.43 3.37
C GLY A 198 -11.53 -4.65 4.65
N PRO A 199 -11.43 -3.32 4.68
CA PRO A 199 -11.87 -2.53 5.83
C PRO A 199 -13.38 -2.68 6.00
N ASP A 200 -13.79 -3.11 7.19
CA ASP A 200 -15.18 -3.25 7.61
C ASP A 200 -15.81 -1.84 7.73
N LEU A 201 -16.26 -1.29 6.60
CA LEU A 201 -17.03 -0.04 6.56
C LEU A 201 -18.44 -0.31 7.08
N GLY A 202 -18.56 -0.35 8.40
CA GLY A 202 -19.81 -0.49 9.13
C GLY A 202 -20.80 0.63 8.84
N MET A 203 -21.56 0.50 7.75
CA MET A 203 -22.77 1.28 7.52
C MET A 203 -23.91 0.67 8.35
N SER A 204 -23.95 1.04 9.62
CA SER A 204 -25.09 0.73 10.49
C SER A 204 -26.31 1.55 10.04
N SER A 205 -27.38 0.82 9.76
CA SER A 205 -28.69 1.30 9.32
C SER A 205 -29.32 2.30 10.29
N LEU A 206 -29.66 3.49 9.79
CA LEU A 206 -30.62 4.41 10.41
C LEU A 206 -32.03 3.96 10.05
N ARG A 207 -32.79 3.49 11.04
CA ARG A 207 -34.26 3.47 11.07
C ARG A 207 -34.73 4.32 12.23
#